data_AF-A0A3A8H5N1-F1
#
_entry.id   AF-A0A3A8H5N1-F1
#
_cell.length_a   1.000
_cell.length_b   1.000
_cell.length_c   1.000
_cell.angle_alpha   90.00
_cell.angle_beta   90.00
_cell.angle_gamma   90.00
#
_symmetry.space_group_name_H-M   'P 1'
#
loop_
_entity.id
_entity.type
_entity.pdbx_description
1 polymer ?
#
loop_
_entity_poly.entity_id
_entity_poly.type
_entity_poly.pdbx_seq_one_letter_code
_entity_poly.pdbx_strand_id
1 'polypeptide(L)'
;RWRLLGLGALALALFFLLPFDIRGYVYYLNTRYAHLAAALLVASMPATRVEWRRPLCLAAAASALLVAFVMGRGFRDFAEEAREWDVLADVTGNRPKVMGLVFDAGSHVVRFPVFLHGAAVLARERGGVPNFTFATTPHSPLRYRDAVPPTFPSEWRPQEMDYATQGGWYDHYLVRGAHPSRVFGGRLQSELVIVGQAGRSWLVRRR
;
A
#
# COMPACT_ATOMS: atom_id res chain seq x y z
N ARG A 1 13.28 33.29 11.46
CA ARG A 1 12.43 32.58 12.44
C ARG A 1 10.94 32.84 12.22
N TRP A 2 10.49 34.09 12.18
CA TRP A 2 9.09 34.42 11.84
C TRP A 2 8.59 33.84 10.51
N ARG A 3 9.45 33.78 9.48
CA ARG A 3 9.13 33.11 8.21
C ARG A 3 8.79 31.62 8.39
N LEU A 4 9.60 30.87 9.15
CA LEU A 4 9.37 29.43 9.41
C LEU A 4 8.13 29.21 10.27
N LEU A 5 7.93 30.07 11.28
CA LEU A 5 6.72 30.03 12.11
C LEU A 5 5.46 30.29 11.28
N GLY A 6 5.48 31.29 10.40
CA GLY A 6 4.38 31.60 9.49
C GLY A 6 4.09 30.46 8.52
N LEU A 7 5.12 29.83 7.95
CA LEU A 7 4.97 28.64 7.11
C LEU A 7 4.43 27.43 7.90
N GLY A 8 4.87 27.25 9.14
CA GLY A 8 4.36 26.21 10.04
C GLY A 8 2.88 26.41 10.37
N ALA A 9 2.48 27.64 10.68
CA ALA A 9 1.09 28.02 10.92
C ALA A 9 0.23 27.84 9.65
N LEU A 10 0.73 28.23 8.48
CA LEU A 10 0.06 27.99 7.20
C LEU A 10 -0.11 26.49 6.92
N ALA A 11 0.93 25.68 7.12
CA ALA A 11 0.84 24.23 6.97
C ALA A 11 -0.19 23.63 7.94
N LEU A 12 -0.23 24.10 9.19
CA LEU A 12 -1.24 23.67 10.15
C LEU A 12 -2.66 24.06 9.70
N ALA A 13 -2.84 25.28 9.17
CA ALA A 13 -4.12 25.69 8.59
C ALA A 13 -4.51 24.79 7.42
N LEU A 14 -3.59 24.46 6.51
CA LEU A 14 -3.84 23.55 5.39
C LEU A 14 -4.19 22.13 5.86
N PHE A 15 -3.63 21.66 6.97
CA PHE A 15 -4.02 20.38 7.57
C PHE A 15 -5.50 20.35 8.03
N PHE A 16 -6.01 21.46 8.56
CA PHE A 16 -7.42 21.54 9.00
C PHE A 16 -8.39 21.94 7.89
N LEU A 17 -7.94 22.71 6.89
CA LEU A 17 -8.81 23.29 5.87
C LEU A 17 -8.89 22.46 4.59
N LEU A 18 -7.83 21.72 4.23
CA LEU A 18 -7.87 20.88 3.03
C LEU A 18 -8.68 19.60 3.26
N PRO A 19 -9.32 19.07 2.20
CA PRO A 19 -9.97 17.78 2.28
C PRO A 19 -8.95 16.67 2.49
N PHE A 20 -9.42 15.55 3.05
CA PHE A 20 -8.61 14.35 3.19
C PHE A 20 -8.22 13.75 1.84
N ASP A 21 -9.15 13.74 0.89
CA ASP A 21 -8.96 13.21 -0.45
C ASP A 21 -9.56 14.11 -1.53
N ILE A 22 -8.91 14.12 -2.69
CA ILE A 22 -9.51 14.55 -3.95
C ILE A 22 -9.67 13.26 -4.77
N ARG A 23 -10.91 12.76 -4.84
CA ARG A 23 -11.23 11.46 -5.45
C ARG A 23 -10.58 11.30 -6.82
N GLY A 24 -9.86 10.21 -7.03
CA GLY A 24 -9.18 9.89 -8.29
C GLY A 24 -7.90 10.69 -8.58
N TYR A 25 -7.53 11.63 -7.71
CA TYR A 25 -6.35 12.48 -7.90
C TYR A 25 -5.34 12.36 -6.77
N VAL A 26 -5.71 12.71 -5.53
CA VAL A 26 -4.75 12.78 -4.41
C VAL A 26 -5.40 12.28 -3.13
N TYR A 27 -4.82 11.22 -2.56
CA TYR A 27 -5.19 10.72 -1.24
C TYR A 27 -4.31 11.34 -0.14
N TYR A 28 -4.85 11.45 1.06
CA TYR A 28 -4.15 11.91 2.26
C TYR A 28 -3.63 13.35 2.14
N LEU A 29 -4.36 14.22 1.42
CA LEU A 29 -3.88 15.56 1.07
C LEU A 29 -3.62 16.41 2.33
N ASN A 30 -4.63 16.58 3.18
CA ASN A 30 -4.50 17.39 4.38
C ASN A 30 -3.44 16.83 5.36
N THR A 31 -3.41 15.51 5.57
CA THR A 31 -2.48 14.83 6.49
C THR A 31 -0.99 15.00 6.12
N ARG A 32 -0.66 15.26 4.85
CA ARG A 32 0.71 15.59 4.43
C ARG A 32 1.22 16.86 5.10
N TYR A 33 0.33 17.83 5.35
CA TYR A 33 0.69 19.09 5.97
C TYR A 33 0.93 18.99 7.47
N ALA A 34 0.44 17.95 8.16
CA ALA A 34 0.75 17.74 9.58
C ALA A 34 2.25 17.53 9.81
N HIS A 35 2.88 16.70 8.98
CA HIS A 35 4.32 16.41 9.05
C HIS A 35 5.16 17.64 8.74
N LEU A 36 4.76 18.40 7.71
CA LEU A 36 5.41 19.65 7.34
C LEU A 36 5.28 20.70 8.45
N ALA A 37 4.08 20.87 9.02
CA ALA A 37 3.84 21.77 10.14
C ALA A 37 4.71 21.41 11.34
N ALA A 38 4.76 20.12 11.74
CA ALA A 38 5.59 19.66 12.85
C ALA A 38 7.07 20.02 12.64
N ALA A 39 7.64 19.72 11.47
CA ALA A 39 9.04 20.03 11.17
C ALA A 39 9.33 21.55 11.20
N LEU A 40 8.44 22.35 10.60
CA LEU A 40 8.60 23.82 10.55
C LEU A 40 8.46 24.46 11.93
N LEU A 41 7.51 23.98 12.76
CA LEU A 41 7.31 24.48 14.11
C LEU A 41 8.51 24.15 15.01
N VAL A 42 9.05 22.93 14.93
CA VAL A 42 10.28 22.55 15.64
C VAL A 42 11.46 23.42 15.17
N ALA A 43 11.64 23.62 13.87
CA ALA A 43 12.70 24.47 13.32
C ALA A 43 12.54 25.96 13.66
N SER A 44 11.32 26.39 14.01
CA SER A 44 11.04 27.77 14.42
C SER A 44 11.37 28.04 15.89
N MET A 45 11.55 27.00 16.71
CA MET A 45 11.86 27.13 18.13
C MET A 45 13.18 27.87 18.37
N PRO A 46 13.27 28.69 19.44
CA PRO A 46 14.52 29.34 19.81
C PRO A 46 15.58 28.29 20.18
N ALA A 47 16.85 28.67 20.07
CA ALA A 47 17.94 27.80 20.49
C ALA A 47 17.79 27.46 21.98
N THR A 48 17.93 26.17 22.31
CA THR A 48 17.84 25.72 23.69
C THR A 48 18.98 26.29 24.53
N ARG A 49 18.72 26.49 25.83
CA ARG A 49 19.76 26.87 26.79
C ARG A 49 20.81 25.77 26.91
N VAL A 50 22.06 26.14 27.21
CA VAL A 50 23.20 25.21 27.17
C VAL A 50 23.01 24.04 28.15
N GLU A 51 22.47 24.31 29.33
CA GLU A 51 22.18 23.33 30.38
C GLU A 51 21.19 22.24 29.92
N TRP A 52 20.31 22.55 28.97
CA TRP A 52 19.31 21.60 28.45
C TRP A 52 19.79 20.81 27.24
N ARG A 53 20.93 21.15 26.64
CA ARG A 53 21.40 20.46 25.43
C ARG A 53 21.63 18.97 25.67
N ARG A 54 22.37 18.61 26.72
CA ARG A 54 22.67 17.21 27.05
C ARG A 54 21.42 16.40 27.39
N PRO A 55 20.52 16.83 28.30
CA PRO A 55 19.31 16.06 28.59
C PRO A 55 18.38 15.95 27.37
N LEU A 56 18.25 17.00 26.55
CA LEU A 56 17.45 16.92 25.32
C LEU A 56 18.06 15.96 24.29
N CYS A 57 19.39 15.97 24.11
CA CYS A 57 20.06 15.01 23.24
C CYS A 57 19.88 13.56 23.74
N LEU A 58 19.98 13.33 25.05
CA LEU A 58 19.74 12.01 25.63
C LEU A 58 18.28 11.58 25.46
N ALA A 59 17.32 12.47 25.69
CA ALA A 59 15.90 12.20 25.47
C ALA A 59 15.60 11.90 24.00
N ALA A 60 16.20 12.66 23.07
CA ALA A 60 16.07 12.42 21.63
C ALA A 60 16.67 11.07 21.24
N ALA A 61 17.85 10.72 21.74
CA ALA A 61 18.49 9.43 21.48
C ALA A 61 17.67 8.27 22.06
N ALA A 62 17.18 8.38 23.30
CA ALA A 62 16.31 7.38 23.92
C ALA A 62 15.00 7.21 23.14
N SER A 63 14.39 8.31 22.69
CA SER A 63 13.18 8.29 21.85
C SER A 63 13.45 7.62 20.51
N ALA A 64 14.58 7.94 19.87
CA ALA A 64 14.97 7.33 18.61
C ALA A 64 15.21 5.82 18.75
N LEU A 65 15.87 5.38 19.82
CA LEU A 65 16.08 3.96 20.12
C LEU A 65 14.76 3.23 20.38
N LEU A 66 13.84 3.83 21.14
CA LEU A 66 12.52 3.27 21.39
C LEU A 66 11.73 3.11 20.07
N VAL A 67 11.71 4.15 19.23
CA VAL A 67 11.05 4.10 17.92
C VAL A 67 11.70 3.04 17.02
N ALA A 68 13.03 2.99 16.97
CA ALA A 68 13.76 1.99 16.19
C ALA A 68 13.45 0.56 16.67
N PHE A 69 13.34 0.34 17.97
CA PHE A 69 12.98 -0.95 18.54
C PHE A 69 11.54 -1.35 18.16
N VAL A 70 10.56 -0.47 18.36
CA VAL A 70 9.14 -0.72 18.05
C VAL A 70 8.95 -0.96 16.55
N MET A 71 9.54 -0.11 15.70
CA MET A 71 9.50 -0.27 14.25
C MET A 71 10.22 -1.54 13.79
N GLY A 72 11.40 -1.83 14.36
CA GLY A 72 12.15 -3.04 14.05
C GLY A 72 11.39 -4.32 14.39
N ARG A 73 10.65 -4.34 15.51
CA ARG A 73 9.71 -5.43 15.83
C ARG A 73 8.59 -5.51 14.79
N GLY A 74 7.89 -4.41 14.54
CA GLY A 74 6.79 -4.38 13.57
C GLY A 74 7.20 -4.84 12.17
N PHE A 75 8.37 -4.43 11.69
CA PHE A 75 8.89 -4.88 10.38
C PHE A 75 9.19 -6.38 10.36
N ARG A 76 9.80 -6.94 11.41
CA ARG A 76 10.06 -8.39 11.46
C ARG A 76 8.76 -9.18 11.54
N ASP A 77 7.88 -8.80 12.46
CA ASP A 77 6.62 -9.49 12.69
C ASP A 77 5.74 -9.43 11.42
N PHE A 78 5.70 -8.29 10.72
CA PHE A 78 4.99 -8.17 9.45
C PHE A 78 5.68 -8.91 8.30
N ALA A 79 7.01 -8.94 8.25
CA ALA A 79 7.72 -9.73 7.24
C ALA A 79 7.40 -11.23 7.40
N GLU A 80 7.27 -11.72 8.63
CA GLU A 80 6.80 -13.08 8.92
C GLU A 80 5.36 -13.30 8.47
N GLU A 81 4.45 -12.36 8.77
CA GLU A 81 3.05 -12.41 8.33
C GLU A 81 2.92 -12.39 6.80
N ALA A 82 3.75 -11.59 6.12
CA ALA A 82 3.74 -11.39 4.68
C ALA A 82 4.47 -12.50 3.90
N ARG A 83 5.02 -13.53 4.56
CA ARG A 83 5.66 -14.69 3.90
C ARG A 83 4.73 -15.43 2.94
N GLU A 84 3.42 -15.24 3.04
CA GLU A 84 2.48 -15.74 2.03
C GLU A 84 2.78 -15.20 0.62
N TRP A 85 3.37 -14.01 0.50
CA TRP A 85 3.77 -13.45 -0.79
C TRP A 85 4.97 -14.16 -1.39
N ASP A 86 5.95 -14.56 -0.60
CA ASP A 86 7.11 -15.31 -1.09
C ASP A 86 6.64 -16.66 -1.67
N VAL A 87 5.81 -17.39 -0.90
CA VAL A 87 5.28 -18.69 -1.32
C VAL A 87 4.44 -18.57 -2.60
N LEU A 88 3.58 -17.56 -2.69
CA LEU A 88 2.75 -17.36 -3.88
C LEU A 88 3.58 -16.83 -5.06
N ALA A 89 4.60 -16.01 -4.82
CA ALA A 89 5.53 -15.57 -5.85
C ALA A 89 6.29 -16.76 -6.44
N ASP A 90 6.69 -17.76 -5.65
CA ASP A 90 7.40 -18.97 -6.10
C ASP A 90 6.61 -19.80 -7.13
N VAL A 91 5.28 -19.82 -7.02
CA VAL A 91 4.40 -20.53 -7.95
C VAL A 91 3.77 -19.62 -9.00
N THR A 92 4.05 -18.32 -8.96
CA THR A 92 3.61 -17.37 -9.98
C THR A 92 4.42 -17.55 -11.25
N GLY A 93 3.76 -17.59 -12.41
CA GLY A 93 4.44 -17.69 -13.71
C GLY A 93 5.34 -16.49 -14.02
N ASN A 94 6.13 -16.58 -15.09
CA ASN A 94 6.99 -15.48 -15.53
C ASN A 94 6.17 -14.35 -16.18
N ARG A 95 6.51 -13.10 -15.86
CA ARG A 95 5.87 -11.88 -16.39
C ARG A 95 4.33 -11.89 -16.28
N PRO A 96 3.78 -12.21 -15.10
CA PRO A 96 2.36 -12.46 -14.92
C PRO A 96 1.54 -11.18 -15.10
N LYS A 97 0.32 -11.31 -15.58
CA LYS A 97 -0.72 -10.29 -15.49
C LYS A 97 -1.61 -10.62 -14.30
N VAL A 98 -1.39 -9.93 -13.18
CA VAL A 98 -1.98 -10.27 -11.88
C VAL A 98 -3.14 -9.34 -11.53
N MET A 99 -4.33 -9.91 -11.34
CA MET A 99 -5.49 -9.21 -10.76
C MET A 99 -5.52 -9.43 -9.25
N GLY A 100 -5.44 -8.36 -8.46
CA GLY A 100 -5.65 -8.39 -7.01
C GLY A 100 -7.13 -8.34 -6.64
N LEU A 101 -7.60 -9.37 -5.94
CA LEU A 101 -8.95 -9.49 -5.38
C LEU A 101 -8.84 -9.68 -3.87
N VAL A 102 -8.52 -8.59 -3.18
CA VAL A 102 -8.21 -8.57 -1.74
C VAL A 102 -9.46 -8.20 -0.95
N PHE A 103 -10.22 -9.20 -0.51
CA PHE A 103 -11.42 -9.02 0.32
C PHE A 103 -11.08 -8.75 1.79
N ASP A 104 -9.90 -9.16 2.23
CA ASP A 104 -9.34 -8.81 3.54
C ASP A 104 -7.93 -8.27 3.39
N ALA A 105 -7.78 -6.94 3.49
CA ALA A 105 -6.50 -6.25 3.42
C ALA A 105 -5.81 -6.10 4.80
N GLY A 106 -6.44 -6.57 5.87
CA GLY A 106 -6.00 -6.39 7.25
C GLY A 106 -4.77 -7.22 7.62
N SER A 107 -4.03 -6.71 8.60
CA SER A 107 -2.88 -7.36 9.22
C SER A 107 -3.12 -7.51 10.72
N HIS A 108 -2.56 -8.57 11.30
CA HIS A 108 -2.54 -8.79 12.74
C HIS A 108 -1.43 -7.99 13.45
N VAL A 109 -0.46 -7.47 12.69
CA VAL A 109 0.73 -6.76 13.19
C VAL A 109 0.57 -5.24 13.04
N VAL A 110 0.06 -4.78 11.91
CA VAL A 110 -0.08 -3.35 11.59
C VAL A 110 -1.53 -2.96 11.32
N ARG A 111 -1.86 -1.72 11.68
CA ARG A 111 -3.24 -1.19 11.62
C ARG A 111 -3.74 -0.90 10.20
N PHE A 112 -2.84 -0.71 9.24
CA PHE A 112 -3.17 -0.25 7.89
C PHE A 112 -3.45 -1.44 6.94
N PRO A 113 -4.19 -1.23 5.84
CA PRO A 113 -4.57 -2.29 4.89
C PRO A 113 -3.39 -2.69 3.98
N VAL A 114 -2.33 -3.22 4.59
CA VAL A 114 -1.03 -3.47 3.98
C VAL A 114 -1.02 -4.60 2.95
N PHE A 115 -2.04 -5.47 2.95
CA PHE A 115 -2.17 -6.53 1.96
C PHE A 115 -2.92 -6.10 0.69
N LEU A 116 -3.51 -4.90 0.65
CA LEU A 116 -4.32 -4.40 -0.47
C LEU A 116 -3.60 -4.50 -1.82
N HIS A 117 -2.31 -4.15 -1.84
CA HIS A 117 -1.49 -4.14 -3.06
C HIS A 117 -0.72 -5.45 -3.30
N GLY A 118 -1.13 -6.58 -2.71
CA GLY A 118 -0.43 -7.86 -2.84
C GLY A 118 -0.14 -8.28 -4.29
N ALA A 119 -1.05 -7.97 -5.22
CA ALA A 119 -0.86 -8.26 -6.65
C ALA A 119 0.37 -7.55 -7.24
N ALA A 120 0.68 -6.34 -6.78
CA ALA A 120 1.87 -5.61 -7.19
C ALA A 120 3.16 -6.26 -6.68
N VAL A 121 3.13 -6.92 -5.52
CA VAL A 121 4.28 -7.68 -4.99
C VAL A 121 4.59 -8.87 -5.91
N LEU A 122 3.58 -9.70 -6.20
CA LEU A 122 3.75 -10.86 -7.10
C LEU A 122 4.19 -10.42 -8.51
N ALA A 123 3.57 -9.37 -9.05
CA ALA A 123 3.97 -8.82 -10.34
C ALA A 123 5.42 -8.30 -10.32
N ARG A 124 5.85 -7.60 -9.26
CA ARG A 124 7.24 -7.12 -9.11
C ARG A 124 8.24 -8.28 -9.13
N GLU A 125 8.02 -9.31 -8.31
CA GLU A 125 8.96 -10.44 -8.18
C GLU A 125 9.14 -11.21 -9.49
N ARG A 126 8.12 -11.24 -10.35
CA ARG A 126 8.14 -11.98 -11.61
C ARG A 126 8.23 -11.12 -12.87
N GLY A 127 8.44 -9.81 -12.74
CA GLY A 127 8.54 -8.87 -13.87
C GLY A 127 7.24 -8.72 -14.67
N GLY A 128 6.10 -8.81 -13.99
CA GLY A 128 4.75 -8.75 -14.53
C GLY A 128 4.05 -7.39 -14.38
N VAL A 129 2.72 -7.41 -14.50
CA VAL A 129 1.86 -6.22 -14.44
C VAL A 129 0.68 -6.47 -13.49
N PRO A 130 0.48 -5.64 -12.45
CA PRO A 130 -0.71 -5.71 -11.60
C PRO A 130 -1.91 -4.96 -12.21
N ASN A 131 -3.11 -5.19 -11.68
CA ASN A 131 -4.33 -4.47 -12.06
C ASN A 131 -4.39 -3.02 -11.54
N PHE A 132 -3.58 -2.66 -10.55
CA PHE A 132 -3.46 -1.29 -10.06
C PHE A 132 -2.01 -0.83 -10.08
N THR A 133 -1.79 0.38 -10.60
CA THR A 133 -0.49 1.08 -10.59
C THR A 133 -0.73 2.58 -10.60
N PHE A 134 0.24 3.34 -10.11
CA PHE A 134 0.21 4.80 -10.26
C PHE A 134 0.34 5.27 -11.72
N ALA A 135 0.77 4.41 -12.66
CA ALA A 135 0.91 4.79 -14.07
C ALA A 135 -0.40 5.22 -14.76
N THR A 136 -1.56 4.97 -14.16
CA THR A 136 -2.87 5.44 -14.64
C THR A 136 -3.32 6.75 -13.99
N THR A 137 -2.59 7.24 -12.97
CA THR A 137 -2.95 8.48 -12.28
C THR A 137 -2.52 9.72 -13.07
N PRO A 138 -3.33 10.79 -13.12
CA PRO A 138 -3.04 11.96 -13.96
C PRO A 138 -1.71 12.67 -13.67
N HIS A 139 -1.23 12.56 -12.43
CA HIS A 139 -0.01 13.20 -11.94
C HIS A 139 1.22 12.28 -12.01
N SER A 140 1.05 11.02 -12.45
CA SER A 140 2.18 10.11 -12.60
C SER A 140 3.04 10.50 -13.81
N PRO A 141 4.37 10.60 -13.65
CA PRO A 141 5.28 10.76 -14.78
C PRO A 141 5.44 9.46 -15.58
N LEU A 142 4.98 8.33 -15.04
CA LEU A 142 5.00 7.01 -15.66
C LEU A 142 3.68 6.75 -16.38
N ARG A 143 3.75 6.12 -17.57
CA ARG A 143 2.59 5.69 -18.36
C ARG A 143 2.83 4.31 -18.95
N TYR A 144 1.76 3.59 -19.23
CA TYR A 144 1.85 2.37 -20.04
C TYR A 144 2.26 2.74 -21.47
N ARG A 145 3.18 1.96 -22.04
CA ARG A 145 3.54 2.05 -23.45
C ARG A 145 2.42 1.51 -24.35
N ASP A 146 1.81 0.41 -23.90
CA ASP A 146 0.79 -0.34 -24.61
C ASP A 146 -0.58 -0.16 -23.94
N ALA A 147 -1.51 -1.10 -24.11
CA ALA A 147 -2.84 -1.03 -23.52
C ALA A 147 -2.81 -0.96 -21.98
N VAL A 148 -3.62 -0.05 -21.43
CA VAL A 148 -3.87 0.05 -19.98
C VAL A 148 -4.61 -1.21 -19.53
N PRO A 149 -4.16 -1.90 -18.46
CA PRO A 149 -4.87 -3.06 -17.93
C PRO A 149 -6.31 -2.70 -17.53
N PRO A 150 -7.33 -3.45 -17.98
CA PRO A 150 -8.71 -3.21 -17.59
C PRO A 150 -8.89 -3.56 -16.11
N THR A 151 -9.33 -2.62 -15.30
CA THR A 151 -9.47 -2.83 -13.86
C THR A 151 -10.82 -2.31 -13.37
N PHE A 152 -11.27 -2.81 -12.22
CA PHE A 152 -12.48 -2.32 -11.56
C PHE A 152 -12.22 -0.94 -10.94
N PRO A 153 -13.26 -0.14 -10.65
CA PRO A 153 -13.11 1.28 -10.29
C PRO A 153 -12.18 1.56 -9.10
N SER A 154 -12.03 0.60 -8.19
CA SER A 154 -11.20 0.76 -6.99
C SER A 154 -10.75 -0.59 -6.47
N GLU A 155 -9.43 -0.80 -6.30
CA GLU A 155 -8.85 -2.00 -5.67
C GLU A 155 -9.40 -2.31 -4.27
N TRP A 156 -10.01 -1.32 -3.62
CA TRP A 156 -10.71 -1.41 -2.33
C TRP A 156 -12.07 -2.11 -2.41
N ARG A 157 -12.56 -2.38 -3.62
CA ARG A 157 -13.87 -2.98 -3.89
C ARG A 157 -13.75 -4.18 -4.82
N PRO A 158 -13.06 -5.25 -4.40
CA PRO A 158 -12.84 -6.44 -5.24
C PRO A 158 -14.15 -7.11 -5.69
N GLN A 159 -15.26 -6.91 -4.97
CA GLN A 159 -16.59 -7.38 -5.34
C GLN A 159 -17.17 -6.72 -6.61
N GLU A 160 -16.62 -5.58 -7.04
CA GLU A 160 -17.03 -4.89 -8.27
C GLU A 160 -16.29 -5.43 -9.52
N MET A 161 -15.42 -6.44 -9.37
CA MET A 161 -14.76 -7.07 -10.50
C MET A 161 -15.78 -7.78 -11.40
N ASP A 162 -15.74 -7.46 -12.69
CA ASP A 162 -16.49 -8.15 -13.73
C ASP A 162 -15.55 -8.97 -14.59
N TYR A 163 -15.64 -10.30 -14.44
CA TYR A 163 -14.77 -11.22 -15.15
C TYR A 163 -14.95 -11.15 -16.67
N ALA A 164 -16.17 -10.89 -17.16
CA ALA A 164 -16.45 -10.88 -18.59
C ALA A 164 -15.74 -9.73 -19.31
N THR A 165 -15.65 -8.57 -18.67
CA THR A 165 -15.05 -7.35 -19.26
C THR A 165 -13.61 -7.13 -18.84
N GLN A 166 -13.19 -7.60 -17.67
CA GLN A 166 -11.88 -7.31 -17.09
C GLN A 166 -11.00 -8.56 -16.97
N GLY A 167 -11.59 -9.71 -16.60
CA GLY A 167 -10.85 -10.93 -16.27
C GLY A 167 -9.98 -11.45 -17.41
N GLY A 168 -10.51 -11.49 -18.63
CA GLY A 168 -9.82 -12.07 -19.79
C GLY A 168 -8.44 -11.48 -20.12
N TRP A 169 -8.11 -10.28 -19.64
CA TRP A 169 -6.79 -9.69 -19.82
C TRP A 169 -5.71 -10.34 -18.92
N TYR A 170 -6.11 -10.87 -17.77
CA TYR A 170 -5.24 -11.41 -16.72
C TYR A 170 -5.06 -12.92 -16.86
N ASP A 171 -3.89 -13.40 -16.46
CA ASP A 171 -3.54 -14.81 -16.40
C ASP A 171 -3.44 -15.33 -14.96
N HIS A 172 -3.26 -14.45 -13.98
CA HIS A 172 -3.22 -14.77 -12.56
C HIS A 172 -4.19 -13.87 -11.77
N TYR A 173 -4.79 -14.45 -10.73
CA TYR A 173 -5.66 -13.77 -9.79
C TYR A 173 -5.19 -14.08 -8.38
N LEU A 174 -4.81 -13.03 -7.66
CA LEU A 174 -4.50 -13.12 -6.24
C LEU A 174 -5.79 -12.86 -5.45
N VAL A 175 -6.30 -13.88 -4.78
CA VAL A 175 -7.49 -13.77 -3.93
C VAL A 175 -7.07 -13.83 -2.47
N ARG A 176 -7.49 -12.87 -1.65
CA ARG A 176 -7.23 -12.89 -0.20
C ARG A 176 -8.51 -12.67 0.59
N GLY A 177 -8.70 -13.41 1.68
CA GLY A 177 -9.83 -13.25 2.59
C GLY A 177 -11.14 -13.90 2.13
N ALA A 178 -11.16 -14.50 0.93
CA ALA A 178 -12.28 -15.29 0.42
C ALA A 178 -11.76 -16.50 -0.36
N HIS A 179 -12.44 -17.63 -0.24
CA HIS A 179 -12.08 -18.82 -1.03
C HIS A 179 -12.39 -18.58 -2.52
N PRO A 180 -11.50 -18.94 -3.48
CA PRO A 180 -11.70 -18.69 -4.91
C PRO A 180 -13.02 -19.21 -5.49
N SER A 181 -13.60 -20.29 -4.94
CA SER A 181 -14.88 -20.81 -5.42
C SER A 181 -16.04 -19.82 -5.21
N ARG A 182 -15.97 -18.95 -4.20
CA ARG A 182 -16.97 -17.90 -3.96
C ARG A 182 -16.83 -16.72 -4.92
N VAL A 183 -15.64 -16.55 -5.49
CA VAL A 183 -15.31 -15.44 -6.39
C VAL A 183 -15.58 -15.83 -7.84
N PHE A 184 -15.14 -17.03 -8.25
CA PHE A 184 -15.19 -17.46 -9.65
C PHE A 184 -16.29 -18.49 -9.95
N GLY A 185 -16.92 -19.07 -8.93
CA GLY A 185 -17.98 -20.07 -9.11
C GLY A 185 -17.52 -21.26 -9.98
N GLY A 186 -18.36 -21.64 -10.96
CA GLY A 186 -18.07 -22.72 -11.89
C GLY A 186 -16.81 -22.53 -12.74
N ARG A 187 -16.36 -21.28 -12.95
CA ARG A 187 -15.14 -20.98 -13.73
C ARG A 187 -13.88 -21.56 -13.10
N LEU A 188 -13.88 -21.77 -11.78
CA LEU A 188 -12.77 -22.41 -11.07
C LEU A 188 -12.55 -23.87 -11.46
N GLN A 189 -13.57 -24.51 -12.04
CA GLN A 189 -13.49 -25.90 -12.49
C GLN A 189 -13.19 -26.00 -14.00
N SER A 190 -13.61 -25.00 -14.79
CA SER A 190 -13.51 -25.01 -16.26
C SER A 190 -12.34 -24.20 -16.82
N GLU A 191 -12.16 -22.95 -16.40
CA GLU A 191 -11.25 -21.96 -17.01
C GLU A 191 -10.04 -21.63 -16.14
N LEU A 192 -10.20 -21.78 -14.83
CA LEU A 192 -9.23 -21.39 -13.84
C LEU A 192 -8.78 -22.61 -13.04
N VAL A 193 -7.66 -22.47 -12.33
CA VAL A 193 -7.12 -23.49 -11.44
C VAL A 193 -6.38 -22.83 -10.29
N ILE A 194 -6.55 -23.34 -9.07
CA ILE A 194 -5.75 -22.90 -7.92
C ILE A 194 -4.35 -23.49 -8.10
N VAL A 195 -3.33 -22.63 -8.14
CA VAL A 195 -1.92 -23.03 -8.29
C VAL A 195 -1.11 -22.86 -7.00
N GLY A 196 -1.64 -22.12 -6.03
CA GLY A 196 -1.00 -21.94 -4.74
C GLY A 196 -1.97 -21.45 -3.67
N GLN A 197 -1.63 -21.76 -2.42
CA GLN A 197 -2.29 -21.22 -1.25
C GLN A 197 -1.22 -20.96 -0.19
N ALA A 198 -1.28 -19.81 0.46
CA ALA A 198 -0.47 -19.48 1.62
C ALA A 198 -1.24 -18.51 2.52
N GLY A 199 -1.21 -18.76 3.84
CA GLY A 199 -1.95 -17.95 4.81
C GLY A 199 -3.44 -17.87 4.45
N ARG A 200 -3.93 -16.65 4.24
CA ARG A 200 -5.34 -16.38 3.87
C ARG A 200 -5.49 -16.00 2.40
N SER A 201 -4.50 -16.36 1.59
CA SER A 201 -4.36 -15.97 0.20
C SER A 201 -4.25 -17.19 -0.71
N TRP A 202 -4.85 -17.08 -1.88
CA TRP A 202 -4.85 -18.07 -2.94
C TRP A 202 -4.38 -17.44 -4.24
N LEU A 203 -3.52 -18.16 -4.96
CA LEU A 203 -3.17 -17.81 -6.33
C LEU A 203 -3.96 -18.72 -7.27
N VAL A 204 -4.75 -18.08 -8.12
CA VAL A 204 -5.51 -18.73 -9.18
C VAL A 204 -4.86 -18.37 -10.51
N ARG A 205 -4.70 -19.35 -11.39
CA ARG A 205 -4.18 -19.17 -12.74
C ARG A 205 -5.25 -19.55 -13.75
N ARG A 206 -5.27 -18.85 -14.87
CA ARG A 206 -6.03 -19.30 -16.05
C ARG A 206 -5.35 -20.52 -16.68
N ARG A 207 -6.16 -21.47 -17.14
CA ARG A 207 -5.68 -22.67 -17.83
C ARG A 207 -5.05 -22.35 -19.17
#